data_AF-A0A4Y7IAT6-F1
#
_entry.id   AF-A0A4Y7IAT6-F1
#
_cell.length_a   1.000
_cell.length_b   1.000
_cell.length_c   1.000
_cell.angle_alpha   90.00
_cell.angle_beta   90.00
_cell.angle_gamma   90.00
#
_symmetry.space_group_name_H-M   'P 1'
#
loop_
_entity.id
_entity.type
_entity.pdbx_description
1 polymer ?
#
loop_
_entity_poly.entity_id
_entity_poly.type
_entity_poly.pdbx_seq_one_letter_code
_entity_poly.pdbx_strand_id
1 'polypeptide(L)'
;MKENGIIVRKYDSEKDFIGVEKVERRCEVGPSGKMSLFTDMLGDPICRVRHSPASLMLVAEIGEEEEKEIVGLIRGCVKTVTCGKKLSRNGKNDSSSNSNQHHHKTLPIYTKVAYVLGLRVSPSHRRLGIGQKLISEIENWFREMGAEYSYMATDKDNEASVKLFTEKCGYTKFRTPSILVQPVFAHRVKISKRVKIFQLTPSDAEILYRHRFSTIEFFPRDIDSVLNNKLSLGTFVAVLTDSDSDVLDVNQFLSTPPESWAVLSVWNCKEVFTLEVRGAPKIRRGLAKTTRLMDRAFPWLRIPSIPEVFKPFGLHFLYGIGGEGSKSAKLTKSLCGYAHNLAKENGCGVVATEIASCEPVKVGIPHWKSLSCPEDLWCIKRFGEDYSDGSVGDWTKSKPGLSIFVDPREF
;
A
#
# COMPACT_ATOMS: atom_id res chain seq x y z
N MET A 1 -41.63 -10.83 -2.83
CA MET A 1 -40.97 -9.51 -2.90
C MET A 1 -40.00 -9.57 -4.06
N LYS A 2 -40.20 -8.77 -5.13
CA LYS A 2 -39.27 -8.74 -6.26
C LYS A 2 -37.91 -8.30 -5.73
N GLU A 3 -36.88 -9.15 -5.82
CA GLU A 3 -35.50 -8.70 -5.63
C GLU A 3 -35.28 -7.49 -6.55
N ASN A 4 -34.71 -6.42 -6.00
CA ASN A 4 -34.70 -5.04 -6.51
C ASN A 4 -34.07 -4.78 -7.90
N GLY A 5 -34.15 -5.68 -8.88
CA GLY A 5 -33.59 -5.49 -10.22
C GLY A 5 -32.06 -5.29 -10.25
N ILE A 6 -31.38 -5.45 -9.12
CA ILE A 6 -29.93 -5.29 -8.97
C ILE A 6 -29.29 -6.64 -9.26
N ILE A 7 -28.52 -6.71 -10.34
CA ILE A 7 -27.73 -7.89 -10.70
C ILE A 7 -26.27 -7.58 -10.40
N VAL A 8 -25.61 -8.47 -9.65
CA VAL A 8 -24.16 -8.41 -9.43
C VAL A 8 -23.53 -9.52 -10.25
N ARG A 9 -22.52 -9.17 -11.05
CA ARG A 9 -21.82 -10.11 -11.92
C ARG A 9 -20.36 -9.74 -12.09
N LYS A 10 -19.58 -10.67 -12.65
CA LYS A 10 -18.19 -10.42 -13.01
C LYS A 10 -18.10 -9.28 -14.03
N TYR A 11 -17.07 -8.45 -13.86
CA TYR A 11 -16.70 -7.43 -14.83
C TYR A 11 -16.27 -8.08 -16.14
N ASP A 12 -16.74 -7.50 -17.24
CA ASP A 12 -16.48 -7.91 -18.61
C ASP A 12 -15.85 -6.73 -19.36
N SER A 13 -14.56 -6.85 -19.70
CA SER A 13 -13.77 -5.76 -20.25
C SER A 13 -14.28 -5.22 -21.58
N GLU A 14 -15.00 -6.03 -22.37
CA GLU A 14 -15.45 -5.63 -23.70
C GLU A 14 -16.66 -4.70 -23.64
N LYS A 15 -17.53 -4.86 -22.63
CA LYS A 15 -18.80 -4.13 -22.54
C LYS A 15 -18.89 -3.16 -21.36
N ASP A 16 -18.22 -3.46 -20.25
CA ASP A 16 -18.45 -2.73 -19.00
C ASP A 16 -17.57 -1.50 -18.83
N PHE A 17 -16.53 -1.35 -19.66
CA PHE A 17 -15.52 -0.30 -19.52
C PHE A 17 -16.13 1.10 -19.36
N ILE A 18 -17.03 1.48 -20.28
CA ILE A 18 -17.67 2.80 -20.29
C ILE A 18 -18.53 3.01 -19.03
N GLY A 19 -19.29 1.99 -18.61
CA GLY A 19 -20.14 2.07 -17.43
C GLY A 19 -19.33 2.19 -16.14
N VAL A 20 -18.26 1.41 -16.02
CA VAL A 20 -17.32 1.46 -14.89
C VAL A 20 -16.65 2.82 -14.80
N GLU A 21 -16.14 3.36 -15.91
CA GLU A 21 -15.52 4.67 -15.95
C GLU A 21 -16.50 5.77 -15.50
N LYS A 22 -17.77 5.71 -15.95
CA LYS A 22 -18.83 6.63 -15.49
C LYS A 22 -19.06 6.54 -13.98
N VAL A 23 -19.09 5.34 -13.41
CA VAL A 23 -19.28 5.15 -11.96
C VAL A 23 -18.10 5.70 -11.15
N GLU A 24 -16.85 5.42 -11.55
CA GLU A 24 -15.67 5.97 -10.89
C GLU A 24 -15.73 7.51 -10.90
N ARG A 25 -15.93 8.11 -12.08
CA ARG A 25 -16.03 9.58 -12.23
C ARG A 25 -17.13 10.20 -11.37
N ARG A 26 -18.29 9.54 -11.23
CA ARG A 26 -19.41 10.01 -10.40
C ARG A 26 -19.15 9.82 -8.90
N CYS A 27 -18.38 8.81 -8.53
CA CYS A 27 -18.04 8.52 -7.13
C CYS A 27 -16.87 9.37 -6.61
N GLU A 28 -16.10 9.98 -7.50
CA GLU A 28 -15.03 10.92 -7.20
C GLU A 28 -15.59 12.29 -6.82
N VAL A 29 -16.22 12.32 -5.65
CA VAL A 29 -16.68 13.55 -5.00
C VAL A 29 -15.97 13.68 -3.66
N GLY A 30 -15.10 14.68 -3.57
CA GLY A 30 -14.66 15.21 -2.27
C GLY A 30 -15.85 15.87 -1.55
N PRO A 31 -15.68 16.30 -0.29
CA PRO A 31 -16.73 17.02 0.43
C PRO A 31 -17.25 18.15 -0.45
N SER A 32 -18.58 18.22 -0.64
CA SER A 32 -19.25 19.18 -1.53
C SER A 32 -18.62 20.58 -1.47
N GLY A 33 -17.98 21.01 -2.57
CA GLY A 33 -17.33 22.32 -2.69
C GLY A 33 -15.82 22.38 -2.33
N LYS A 34 -15.16 21.26 -1.97
CA LYS A 34 -13.73 21.20 -1.65
C LYS A 34 -12.90 20.51 -2.75
N MET A 35 -11.57 20.70 -2.69
CA MET A 35 -10.62 19.99 -3.56
C MET A 35 -10.82 18.48 -3.47
N SER A 36 -10.84 17.80 -4.62
CA SER A 36 -10.97 16.34 -4.71
C SER A 36 -9.78 15.73 -5.43
N LEU A 37 -9.49 14.47 -5.12
CA LEU A 37 -8.49 13.66 -5.82
C LEU A 37 -9.23 12.73 -6.78
N PHE A 38 -8.92 12.88 -8.06
CA PHE A 38 -9.42 12.05 -9.16
C PHE A 38 -8.35 11.01 -9.51
N THR A 39 -8.78 9.79 -9.86
CA THR A 39 -7.93 8.66 -10.26
C THR A 39 -8.30 8.24 -11.67
N ASP A 40 -7.36 8.38 -12.60
CA ASP A 40 -7.48 7.86 -13.95
C ASP A 40 -6.81 6.48 -14.02
N MET A 41 -7.60 5.46 -14.31
CA MET A 41 -7.16 4.06 -14.37
C MET A 41 -6.52 3.69 -15.72
N LEU A 42 -6.24 4.67 -16.60
CA LEU A 42 -5.51 4.51 -17.87
C LEU A 42 -6.12 3.44 -18.80
N GLY A 43 -7.45 3.32 -18.81
CA GLY A 43 -8.14 2.33 -19.61
C GLY A 43 -8.21 0.94 -19.00
N ASP A 44 -7.69 0.73 -17.78
CA ASP A 44 -7.63 -0.58 -17.13
C ASP A 44 -8.27 -0.56 -15.72
N PRO A 45 -9.58 -0.81 -15.61
CA PRO A 45 -10.26 -0.78 -14.33
C PRO A 45 -9.79 -1.83 -13.31
N ILE A 46 -9.08 -2.89 -13.72
CA ILE A 46 -8.59 -3.94 -12.81
C ILE A 46 -7.11 -3.78 -12.44
N CYS A 47 -6.44 -2.73 -12.91
CA CYS A 47 -5.00 -2.53 -12.78
C CYS A 47 -4.48 -2.63 -11.33
N ARG A 48 -5.26 -2.14 -10.37
CA ARG A 48 -4.93 -2.11 -8.93
C ARG A 48 -5.08 -3.44 -8.18
N VAL A 49 -5.56 -4.50 -8.85
CA VAL A 49 -5.63 -5.84 -8.24
C VAL A 49 -4.99 -6.92 -9.10
N ARG A 50 -4.78 -6.66 -10.41
CA ARG A 50 -4.30 -7.62 -11.41
C ARG A 50 -2.96 -8.28 -11.07
N HIS A 51 -2.10 -7.59 -10.32
CA HIS A 51 -0.80 -8.12 -9.94
C HIS A 51 -0.82 -9.06 -8.73
N SER A 52 -1.99 -9.27 -8.11
CA SER A 52 -2.17 -10.21 -7.02
C SER A 52 -2.33 -11.66 -7.52
N PRO A 53 -1.99 -12.69 -6.71
CA PRO A 53 -2.06 -14.09 -7.14
C PRO A 53 -3.46 -14.54 -7.59
N ALA A 54 -4.49 -14.01 -6.95
CA ALA A 54 -5.88 -14.14 -7.38
C ALA A 54 -6.57 -12.79 -7.24
N SER A 55 -7.35 -12.39 -8.24
CA SER A 55 -8.11 -11.13 -8.22
C SER A 55 -9.44 -11.25 -8.94
N LEU A 56 -10.44 -10.50 -8.48
CA LEU A 56 -11.74 -10.40 -9.10
C LEU A 56 -12.24 -8.95 -9.06
N MET A 57 -13.00 -8.56 -10.08
CA MET A 57 -13.80 -7.35 -10.08
C MET A 57 -15.25 -7.73 -10.37
N LEU A 58 -16.17 -7.20 -9.56
CA LEU A 58 -17.61 -7.33 -9.76
C LEU A 58 -18.20 -5.96 -10.06
N VAL A 59 -19.27 -5.96 -10.87
CA VAL A 59 -20.10 -4.80 -11.16
C VAL A 59 -21.54 -5.07 -10.73
N ALA A 60 -22.22 -4.01 -10.30
CA ALA A 60 -23.66 -4.01 -10.05
C ALA A 60 -24.35 -3.25 -11.18
N GLU A 61 -25.31 -3.91 -11.83
CA GLU A 61 -26.16 -3.33 -12.87
C GLU A 61 -27.63 -3.26 -12.44
N ILE A 62 -28.32 -2.21 -12.89
CA ILE A 62 -29.76 -2.01 -12.72
C ILE A 62 -30.34 -1.65 -14.10
N GLY A 63 -31.53 -2.13 -14.41
CA GLY A 63 -32.25 -1.80 -15.64
C GLY A 63 -32.86 -3.02 -16.32
N GLU A 64 -33.66 -2.79 -17.36
CA GLU A 64 -34.19 -3.84 -18.25
C GLU A 64 -33.11 -4.24 -19.28
N GLU A 65 -33.35 -5.32 -20.05
CA GLU A 65 -32.32 -5.94 -20.92
C GLU A 65 -31.66 -4.97 -21.91
N GLU A 66 -32.39 -3.96 -22.38
CA GLU A 66 -31.92 -2.98 -23.37
C GLU A 66 -31.27 -1.72 -22.75
N GLU A 67 -31.45 -1.46 -21.44
CA GLU A 67 -30.97 -0.25 -20.74
C GLU A 67 -30.25 -0.56 -19.42
N LYS A 68 -29.34 -1.55 -19.44
CA LYS A 68 -28.56 -1.90 -18.24
C LYS A 68 -27.52 -0.82 -17.90
N GLU A 69 -27.68 -0.16 -16.76
CA GLU A 69 -26.71 0.80 -16.24
C GLU A 69 -25.85 0.15 -15.15
N ILE A 70 -24.52 0.26 -15.28
CA ILE A 70 -23.59 -0.04 -14.18
C ILE A 70 -23.68 1.08 -13.16
N VAL A 71 -24.03 0.72 -11.93
CA VAL A 71 -24.28 1.67 -10.81
C VAL A 71 -23.35 1.44 -9.62
N GLY A 72 -22.60 0.34 -9.61
CA GLY A 72 -21.64 0.05 -8.56
C GLY A 72 -20.59 -0.95 -9.01
N LEU A 73 -19.50 -1.01 -8.26
CA LEU A 73 -18.40 -1.94 -8.51
C LEU A 73 -17.61 -2.20 -7.23
N ILE A 74 -16.90 -3.33 -7.21
CA ILE A 74 -15.99 -3.72 -6.12
C ILE A 74 -14.85 -4.54 -6.73
N ARG A 75 -13.65 -4.39 -6.19
CA ARG A 75 -12.49 -5.20 -6.54
C ARG A 75 -12.03 -5.97 -5.32
N GLY A 76 -11.35 -7.07 -5.55
CA GLY A 76 -10.70 -7.78 -4.48
C GLY A 76 -9.60 -8.69 -4.97
N CYS A 77 -8.71 -9.02 -4.05
CA CYS A 77 -7.64 -9.97 -4.29
C CYS A 77 -7.44 -10.90 -3.10
N VAL A 78 -6.81 -12.04 -3.33
CA VAL A 78 -6.48 -13.02 -2.29
C VAL A 78 -4.99 -13.34 -2.38
N LYS A 79 -4.33 -13.34 -1.21
CA LYS A 79 -2.91 -13.63 -1.06
C LYS A 79 -2.63 -14.40 0.23
N THR A 80 -1.46 -15.01 0.32
CA THR A 80 -0.99 -15.65 1.56
C THR A 80 -0.03 -14.72 2.28
N VAL A 81 -0.30 -14.42 3.55
CA VAL A 81 0.50 -13.49 4.35
C VAL A 81 0.83 -14.05 5.72
N THR A 82 1.85 -13.47 6.35
CA THR A 82 2.11 -13.68 7.77
C THR A 82 1.03 -13.02 8.64
N CYS A 83 0.43 -13.79 9.54
CA CYS A 83 -0.54 -13.32 10.55
C CYS A 83 -0.05 -13.51 12.00
N GLY A 84 1.12 -14.11 12.19
CA GLY A 84 1.68 -14.32 13.52
C GLY A 84 3.04 -15.03 13.47
N LYS A 85 3.54 -15.41 14.64
CA LYS A 85 4.82 -16.12 14.79
C LYS A 85 4.73 -17.20 15.86
N LYS A 86 5.45 -18.31 15.67
CA LYS A 86 5.63 -19.37 16.67
C LYS A 86 7.11 -19.62 16.94
N LEU A 87 7.41 -20.12 18.13
CA LEU A 87 8.75 -20.59 18.47
C LEU A 87 9.01 -21.95 17.81
N SER A 88 10.19 -22.13 17.21
CA SER A 88 10.65 -23.44 16.75
C SER A 88 10.86 -24.38 17.93
N ARG A 89 10.29 -25.59 17.88
CA ARG A 89 10.37 -26.61 18.94
C ARG A 89 11.64 -27.49 18.88
N ASN A 90 12.50 -27.34 17.86
CA ASN A 90 13.70 -28.17 17.70
C ASN A 90 14.89 -27.65 18.53
N GLY A 91 14.80 -27.83 19.85
CA GLY A 91 15.90 -27.49 20.78
C GLY A 91 16.32 -28.63 21.70
N LYS A 92 16.05 -29.91 21.35
CA LYS A 92 16.31 -31.04 22.27
C LYS A 92 17.36 -32.07 21.85
N ASN A 93 17.95 -32.01 20.65
CA ASN A 93 18.98 -32.97 20.23
C ASN A 93 20.14 -32.28 19.50
N ASP A 94 20.85 -31.36 20.15
CA ASP A 94 22.21 -31.05 19.71
C ASP A 94 23.12 -30.87 20.93
N SER A 95 23.70 -31.98 21.36
CA SER A 95 24.76 -32.03 22.35
C SER A 95 26.09 -31.96 21.62
N SER A 96 26.41 -30.79 21.08
CA SER A 96 27.79 -30.45 20.75
C SER A 96 28.03 -28.96 20.96
N SER A 97 28.95 -28.70 21.87
CA SER A 97 29.35 -27.43 22.46
C SER A 97 30.09 -26.51 21.49
N ASN A 98 29.63 -25.25 21.35
CA ASN A 98 30.42 -24.05 21.72
C ASN A 98 29.68 -22.71 21.45
N SER A 99 29.63 -21.88 22.51
CA SER A 99 29.48 -20.42 22.56
C SER A 99 28.27 -19.70 21.91
N ASN A 100 27.37 -19.22 22.80
CA ASN A 100 26.71 -17.90 22.80
C ASN A 100 25.94 -17.41 21.57
N GLN A 101 24.78 -18.00 21.30
CA GLN A 101 23.50 -17.30 21.05
C GLN A 101 22.43 -18.34 20.68
N HIS A 102 21.77 -18.94 21.68
CA HIS A 102 20.55 -19.71 21.43
C HIS A 102 19.39 -18.75 21.13
N HIS A 103 19.38 -18.14 19.94
CA HIS A 103 18.20 -17.45 19.45
C HIS A 103 17.15 -18.50 19.10
N HIS A 104 16.09 -18.60 19.91
CA HIS A 104 14.89 -19.35 19.53
C HIS A 104 14.42 -18.85 18.16
N LYS A 105 14.61 -19.65 17.11
CA LYS A 105 14.20 -19.30 15.75
C LYS A 105 12.68 -19.14 15.71
N THR A 106 12.21 -17.90 15.58
CA THR A 106 10.80 -17.60 15.38
C THR A 106 10.43 -17.90 13.94
N LEU A 107 9.39 -18.70 13.74
CA LEU A 107 8.87 -19.05 12.42
C LEU A 107 7.55 -18.30 12.17
N PRO A 108 7.32 -17.79 10.95
CA PRO A 108 6.07 -17.15 10.61
C PRO A 108 4.92 -18.16 10.57
N ILE A 109 3.73 -17.66 10.91
CA ILE A 109 2.47 -18.37 10.71
C ILE A 109 1.75 -17.66 9.58
N TYR A 110 1.34 -18.42 8.58
CA TYR A 110 0.69 -17.90 7.38
C TYR A 110 -0.81 -18.15 7.42
N THR A 111 -1.56 -17.24 6.80
CA THR A 111 -2.97 -17.41 6.48
C THR A 111 -3.24 -16.88 5.07
N LYS A 112 -4.32 -17.35 4.44
CA LYS A 112 -4.86 -16.72 3.24
C LYS A 112 -5.79 -15.59 3.64
N VAL A 113 -5.49 -14.39 3.15
CA VAL A 113 -6.28 -13.19 3.41
C VAL A 113 -6.75 -12.59 2.09
N ALA A 114 -7.98 -12.09 2.10
CA ALA A 114 -8.57 -11.33 1.01
C ALA A 114 -8.55 -9.82 1.30
N TYR A 115 -8.27 -8.99 0.30
CA TYR A 115 -8.37 -7.55 0.39
C TYR A 115 -9.54 -7.05 -0.46
N VAL A 116 -10.43 -6.26 0.14
CA VAL A 116 -11.48 -5.53 -0.59
C VAL A 116 -10.95 -4.17 -0.97
N LEU A 117 -10.99 -3.86 -2.27
CA LEU A 117 -10.50 -2.61 -2.82
C LEU A 117 -11.56 -1.89 -3.64
N GLY A 118 -11.60 -0.56 -3.50
CA GLY A 118 -12.29 0.31 -4.46
C GLY A 118 -13.80 0.04 -4.58
N LEU A 119 -14.50 -0.24 -3.48
CA LEU A 119 -15.96 -0.30 -3.48
C LEU A 119 -16.53 1.07 -3.83
N ARG A 120 -17.30 1.13 -4.92
CA ARG A 120 -17.98 2.34 -5.39
C ARG A 120 -19.45 2.05 -5.65
N VAL A 121 -20.30 2.98 -5.24
CA VAL A 121 -21.73 3.00 -5.58
C VAL A 121 -22.09 4.43 -5.98
N SER A 122 -22.67 4.55 -7.18
CA SER A 122 -23.14 5.81 -7.76
C SER A 122 -23.97 6.59 -6.73
N PRO A 123 -23.72 7.89 -6.51
CA PRO A 123 -24.40 8.67 -5.47
C PRO A 123 -25.94 8.57 -5.51
N SER A 124 -26.54 8.57 -6.70
CA SER A 124 -27.99 8.47 -6.91
C SER A 124 -28.58 7.10 -6.54
N HIS A 125 -27.73 6.07 -6.38
CA HIS A 125 -28.12 4.69 -6.11
C HIS A 125 -27.63 4.21 -4.72
N ARG A 126 -27.12 5.12 -3.89
CA ARG A 126 -26.73 4.78 -2.52
C ARG A 126 -27.96 4.48 -1.67
N ARG A 127 -27.74 3.72 -0.58
CA ARG A 127 -28.80 3.29 0.36
C ARG A 127 -29.84 2.32 -0.23
N LEU A 128 -29.61 1.78 -1.42
CA LEU A 128 -30.43 0.73 -2.05
C LEU A 128 -29.91 -0.70 -1.79
N GLY A 129 -28.97 -0.88 -0.85
CA GLY A 129 -28.37 -2.19 -0.54
C GLY A 129 -27.28 -2.67 -1.52
N ILE A 130 -27.00 -1.93 -2.60
CA ILE A 130 -26.02 -2.31 -3.65
C ILE A 130 -24.63 -2.62 -3.07
N GLY A 131 -24.11 -1.73 -2.22
CA GLY A 131 -22.78 -1.92 -1.63
C GLY A 131 -22.68 -3.17 -0.76
N GLN A 132 -23.73 -3.48 0.00
CA GLN A 132 -23.79 -4.71 0.80
C GLN A 132 -23.88 -5.95 -0.09
N LYS A 133 -24.66 -5.90 -1.18
CA LYS A 133 -24.74 -7.00 -2.15
C LYS A 133 -23.40 -7.27 -2.83
N LEU A 134 -22.70 -6.22 -3.28
CA LEU A 134 -21.36 -6.32 -3.85
C LEU A 134 -20.35 -6.96 -2.88
N ILE A 135 -20.37 -6.55 -1.60
CA ILE A 135 -19.51 -7.15 -0.57
C ILE A 135 -19.87 -8.63 -0.37
N SER A 136 -21.15 -8.96 -0.26
CA SER A 136 -21.60 -10.35 -0.08
C SER A 136 -21.11 -11.26 -1.20
N GLU A 137 -21.26 -10.84 -2.46
CA GLU A 137 -20.83 -11.64 -3.61
C GLU A 137 -19.30 -11.78 -3.69
N ILE A 138 -18.53 -10.72 -3.40
CA ILE A 138 -17.07 -10.85 -3.42
C ILE A 138 -16.56 -11.69 -2.25
N GLU A 139 -17.21 -11.65 -1.09
CA GLU A 139 -16.88 -12.52 0.04
C GLU A 139 -17.14 -14.00 -0.28
N ASN A 140 -18.20 -14.32 -1.04
CA ASN A 140 -18.43 -15.69 -1.50
C ASN A 140 -17.24 -16.17 -2.34
N TRP A 141 -16.78 -15.36 -3.29
CA TRP A 141 -15.58 -15.65 -4.06
C TRP A 141 -14.32 -15.77 -3.18
N PHE A 142 -14.15 -14.92 -2.15
CA PHE A 142 -13.03 -15.05 -1.23
C PHE A 142 -13.02 -16.39 -0.48
N ARG A 143 -14.20 -16.87 -0.04
CA ARG A 143 -14.33 -18.19 0.60
C ARG A 143 -13.99 -19.31 -0.38
N GLU A 144 -14.44 -19.23 -1.63
CA GLU A 144 -14.08 -20.19 -2.68
C GLU A 144 -12.56 -20.24 -2.93
N MET A 145 -11.86 -19.11 -2.83
CA MET A 145 -10.40 -19.04 -2.94
C MET A 145 -9.65 -19.52 -1.67
N GLY A 146 -10.41 -19.91 -0.64
CA GLY A 146 -9.90 -20.39 0.63
C GLY A 146 -9.31 -19.29 1.52
N ALA A 147 -9.77 -18.04 1.37
CA ALA A 147 -9.42 -16.99 2.31
C ALA A 147 -10.05 -17.28 3.68
N GLU A 148 -9.27 -17.16 4.74
CA GLU A 148 -9.76 -17.28 6.13
C GLU A 148 -10.21 -15.93 6.68
N TYR A 149 -9.63 -14.86 6.15
CA TYR A 149 -9.88 -13.48 6.56
C TYR A 149 -10.12 -12.60 5.33
N SER A 150 -10.87 -11.52 5.52
CA SER A 150 -10.96 -10.41 4.59
C SER A 150 -10.70 -9.09 5.30
N TYR A 151 -9.95 -8.18 4.70
CA TYR A 151 -9.76 -6.83 5.21
C TYR A 151 -10.03 -5.78 4.15
N MET A 152 -10.17 -4.55 4.60
CA MET A 152 -10.37 -3.36 3.78
C MET A 152 -9.76 -2.16 4.49
N ALA A 153 -9.39 -1.14 3.72
CA ALA A 153 -8.88 0.13 4.23
C ALA A 153 -9.83 1.28 3.86
N THR A 154 -10.00 2.23 4.76
CA THR A 154 -10.80 3.43 4.52
C THR A 154 -10.37 4.57 5.44
N ASP A 155 -10.48 5.81 4.95
CA ASP A 155 -10.34 6.98 5.80
C ASP A 155 -11.29 6.86 7.01
N LYS A 156 -10.78 7.05 8.22
CA LYS A 156 -11.57 6.95 9.46
C LYS A 156 -12.77 7.90 9.48
N ASP A 157 -12.71 9.01 8.75
CA ASP A 157 -13.77 10.00 8.66
C ASP A 157 -14.83 9.63 7.60
N ASN A 158 -14.62 8.55 6.82
CA ASN A 158 -15.60 8.01 5.88
C ASN A 158 -16.66 7.17 6.61
N GLU A 159 -17.54 7.84 7.36
CA GLU A 159 -18.58 7.18 8.17
C GLU A 159 -19.44 6.19 7.37
N ALA A 160 -19.73 6.49 6.11
CA ALA A 160 -20.56 5.63 5.27
C ALA A 160 -19.89 4.27 5.01
N SER A 161 -18.58 4.28 4.74
CA SER A 161 -17.77 3.07 4.56
C SER A 161 -17.62 2.33 5.91
N VAL A 162 -17.24 3.05 6.97
CA VAL A 162 -17.06 2.47 8.30
C VAL A 162 -18.32 1.75 8.79
N LYS A 163 -19.49 2.39 8.72
CA LYS A 163 -20.77 1.80 9.14
C LYS A 163 -21.17 0.62 8.25
N LEU A 164 -20.97 0.70 6.94
CA LEU A 164 -21.24 -0.42 6.03
C LEU A 164 -20.45 -1.67 6.44
N PHE A 165 -19.13 -1.54 6.60
CA PHE A 165 -18.28 -2.70 6.90
C PHE A 165 -18.49 -3.20 8.33
N THR A 166 -18.51 -2.30 9.33
CA THR A 166 -18.53 -2.69 10.74
C THR A 166 -19.91 -3.07 11.29
N GLU A 167 -20.98 -2.46 10.80
CA GLU A 167 -22.33 -2.70 11.32
C GLU A 167 -23.15 -3.63 10.42
N LYS A 168 -22.86 -3.69 9.11
CA LYS A 168 -23.68 -4.46 8.13
C LYS A 168 -22.98 -5.67 7.56
N CYS A 169 -21.65 -5.64 7.44
CA CYS A 169 -20.88 -6.73 6.84
C CYS A 169 -20.07 -7.56 7.85
N GLY A 170 -20.09 -7.21 9.14
CA GLY A 170 -19.46 -8.00 10.21
C GLY A 170 -17.93 -7.86 10.28
N TYR A 171 -17.37 -6.75 9.79
CA TYR A 171 -15.96 -6.43 9.97
C TYR A 171 -15.74 -5.76 11.35
N THR A 172 -14.52 -5.86 11.85
CA THR A 172 -14.08 -5.22 13.09
C THR A 172 -12.92 -4.27 12.79
N LYS A 173 -12.80 -3.17 13.54
CA LYS A 173 -11.66 -2.26 13.41
C LYS A 173 -10.38 -2.99 13.83
N PHE A 174 -9.31 -2.88 13.05
CA PHE A 174 -8.14 -3.75 13.19
C PHE A 174 -6.81 -3.03 13.36
N ARG A 175 -6.43 -2.21 12.38
CA ARG A 175 -5.16 -1.46 12.34
C ARG A 175 -5.41 -0.05 11.84
N THR A 176 -4.49 0.86 12.12
CA THR A 176 -4.58 2.28 11.72
C THR A 176 -3.24 2.82 11.22
N PRO A 177 -2.64 2.24 10.16
CA PRO A 177 -1.42 2.80 9.57
C PRO A 177 -1.63 4.25 9.09
N SER A 178 -0.54 4.94 8.81
CA SER A 178 -0.57 6.30 8.26
C SER A 178 -0.12 6.28 6.80
N ILE A 179 -0.88 6.95 5.94
CA ILE A 179 -0.45 7.24 4.57
C ILE A 179 0.34 8.54 4.59
N LEU A 180 1.63 8.47 4.26
CA LEU A 180 2.55 9.61 4.24
C LEU A 180 2.85 9.99 2.80
N VAL A 181 2.62 11.26 2.44
CA VAL A 181 2.79 11.76 1.08
C VAL A 181 3.82 12.88 1.04
N GLN A 182 4.86 12.70 0.21
CA GLN A 182 5.88 13.69 -0.08
C GLN A 182 5.69 14.22 -1.51
N PRO A 183 5.52 15.54 -1.71
CA PRO A 183 5.57 16.11 -3.05
C PRO A 183 6.94 15.95 -3.69
N VAL A 184 6.95 15.73 -5.01
CA VAL A 184 8.16 15.76 -5.82
C VAL A 184 8.45 17.20 -6.24
N PHE A 185 9.55 17.76 -5.73
CA PHE A 185 9.99 19.13 -5.98
C PHE A 185 10.67 19.27 -7.36
N ALA A 186 10.76 20.52 -7.84
CA ALA A 186 11.47 20.81 -9.09
C ALA A 186 12.98 20.67 -8.93
N HIS A 187 13.53 20.94 -7.75
CA HIS A 187 14.94 20.69 -7.42
C HIS A 187 15.20 19.22 -7.05
N ARG A 188 16.47 18.79 -7.09
CA ARG A 188 16.89 17.47 -6.55
C ARG A 188 17.15 17.56 -5.05
N VAL A 189 16.72 16.57 -4.30
CA VAL A 189 17.05 16.44 -2.87
C VAL A 189 18.52 16.04 -2.75
N LYS A 190 19.29 16.82 -1.96
CA LYS A 190 20.70 16.52 -1.68
C LYS A 190 20.80 15.39 -0.65
N ILE A 191 21.50 14.33 -1.01
CA ILE A 191 21.84 13.21 -0.13
C ILE A 191 23.20 13.50 0.52
N SER A 192 23.37 13.13 1.79
CA SER A 192 24.63 13.32 2.50
C SER A 192 25.72 12.44 1.89
N LYS A 193 26.93 12.98 1.69
CA LYS A 193 28.07 12.20 1.20
C LYS A 193 28.48 11.04 2.12
N ARG A 194 28.17 11.16 3.42
CA ARG A 194 28.42 10.11 4.43
C ARG A 194 27.41 8.95 4.38
N VAL A 195 26.48 8.98 3.43
CA VAL A 195 25.48 7.93 3.25
C VAL A 195 25.71 7.33 1.88
N LYS A 196 26.01 6.04 1.86
CA LYS A 196 26.13 5.28 0.62
C LYS A 196 24.84 4.51 0.39
N ILE A 197 24.29 4.65 -0.80
CA ILE A 197 23.05 3.99 -1.24
C ILE A 197 23.40 3.08 -2.40
N PHE A 198 22.94 1.85 -2.33
CA PHE A 198 23.13 0.85 -3.38
C PHE A 198 21.85 0.04 -3.58
N GLN A 199 21.69 -0.49 -4.79
CA GLN A 199 20.55 -1.30 -5.17
C GLN A 199 20.89 -2.79 -5.00
N LEU A 200 19.97 -3.54 -4.41
CA LEU A 200 20.05 -5.01 -4.34
C LEU A 200 19.48 -5.63 -5.62
N THR A 201 20.00 -6.79 -6.00
CA THR A 201 19.31 -7.65 -6.97
C THR A 201 17.99 -8.15 -6.36
N PRO A 202 16.98 -8.56 -7.17
CA PRO A 202 15.74 -9.12 -6.63
C PRO A 202 15.98 -10.31 -5.68
N SER A 203 16.94 -11.18 -6.00
CA SER A 203 17.31 -12.32 -5.16
C SER A 203 17.91 -11.89 -3.81
N ASP A 204 18.83 -10.92 -3.82
CA ASP A 204 19.43 -10.37 -2.59
C ASP A 204 18.39 -9.66 -1.73
N ALA A 205 17.48 -8.93 -2.36
CA ALA A 205 16.36 -8.27 -1.70
C ALA A 205 15.42 -9.29 -1.05
N GLU A 206 15.15 -10.42 -1.71
CA GLU A 206 14.33 -11.50 -1.15
C GLU A 206 14.97 -12.06 0.13
N ILE A 207 16.28 -12.36 0.10
CA ILE A 207 17.02 -12.85 1.27
C ILE A 207 16.88 -11.87 2.43
N LEU A 208 17.16 -10.59 2.19
CA LEU A 208 17.04 -9.54 3.21
C LEU A 208 15.61 -9.43 3.74
N TYR A 209 14.62 -9.46 2.86
CA TYR A 209 13.22 -9.28 3.23
C TYR A 209 12.69 -10.47 4.03
N ARG A 210 13.00 -11.70 3.63
CA ARG A 210 12.61 -12.89 4.40
C ARG A 210 13.30 -12.92 5.76
N HIS A 211 14.56 -12.50 5.85
CA HIS A 211 15.24 -12.36 7.14
C HIS A 211 14.57 -11.29 8.03
N ARG A 212 14.30 -10.10 7.48
CA ARG A 212 13.86 -8.94 8.26
C ARG A 212 12.36 -8.89 8.56
N PHE A 213 11.53 -9.33 7.61
CA PHE A 213 10.09 -9.09 7.60
C PHE A 213 9.24 -10.35 7.69
N SER A 214 9.81 -11.56 7.61
CA SER A 214 9.01 -12.80 7.54
C SER A 214 7.99 -12.94 8.66
N THR A 215 8.29 -12.45 9.87
CA THR A 215 7.40 -12.49 11.04
C THR A 215 6.56 -11.23 11.26
N ILE A 216 6.61 -10.26 10.34
CA ILE A 216 5.82 -9.03 10.38
C ILE A 216 4.44 -9.29 9.77
N GLU A 217 3.39 -8.72 10.37
CA GLU A 217 2.02 -8.86 9.88
C GLU A 217 1.90 -8.41 8.42
N PHE A 218 1.10 -9.14 7.65
CA PHE A 218 0.84 -8.91 6.22
C PHE A 218 2.04 -9.11 5.27
N PHE A 219 3.20 -9.57 5.77
CA PHE A 219 4.30 -9.92 4.88
C PHE A 219 3.89 -11.01 3.88
N PRO A 220 3.98 -10.75 2.56
CA PRO A 220 3.53 -11.69 1.55
C PRO A 220 4.46 -12.90 1.48
N ARG A 221 3.88 -14.10 1.43
CA ARG A 221 4.66 -15.33 1.28
C ARG A 221 5.43 -15.37 -0.04
N ASP A 222 4.85 -14.79 -1.08
CA ASP A 222 5.34 -14.66 -2.45
C ASP A 222 6.08 -13.33 -2.70
N ILE A 223 6.84 -12.84 -1.71
CA ILE A 223 7.60 -11.58 -1.83
C ILE A 223 8.52 -11.53 -3.07
N ASP A 224 9.04 -12.67 -3.50
CA ASP A 224 9.83 -12.84 -4.72
C ASP A 224 9.07 -12.34 -5.96
N SER A 225 7.77 -12.63 -6.06
CA SER A 225 6.92 -12.21 -7.17
C SER A 225 6.67 -10.70 -7.17
N VAL A 226 6.66 -10.07 -5.99
CA VAL A 226 6.59 -8.61 -5.86
C VAL A 226 7.91 -7.97 -6.30
N LEU A 227 9.04 -8.48 -5.81
CA LEU A 227 10.37 -7.93 -6.09
C LEU A 227 10.77 -8.07 -7.57
N ASN A 228 10.35 -9.15 -8.24
CA ASN A 228 10.61 -9.39 -9.66
C ASN A 228 9.57 -8.75 -10.61
N ASN A 229 8.53 -8.09 -10.08
CA ASN A 229 7.54 -7.44 -10.92
C ASN A 229 8.15 -6.22 -11.64
N LYS A 230 7.79 -6.01 -12.92
CA LYS A 230 8.23 -4.85 -13.72
C LYS A 230 7.92 -3.49 -13.09
N LEU A 231 6.91 -3.41 -12.22
CA LEU A 231 6.54 -2.20 -11.50
C LEU A 231 7.44 -1.94 -10.29
N SER A 232 8.18 -2.94 -9.82
CA SER A 232 9.22 -2.77 -8.80
C SER A 232 10.46 -2.15 -9.44
N LEU A 233 10.75 -0.89 -9.12
CA LEU A 233 11.90 -0.15 -9.66
C LEU A 233 13.21 -0.51 -8.95
N GLY A 234 13.15 -1.25 -7.85
CA GLY A 234 14.31 -1.73 -7.12
C GLY A 234 14.16 -1.66 -5.61
N THR A 235 15.08 -2.35 -4.94
CA THR A 235 15.27 -2.34 -3.49
C THR A 235 16.60 -1.66 -3.18
N PHE A 236 16.55 -0.62 -2.35
CA PHE A 236 17.69 0.23 -2.07
C PHE A 236 18.04 0.18 -0.59
N VAL A 237 19.32 -0.01 -0.30
CA VAL A 237 19.87 -0.04 1.06
C VAL A 237 20.72 1.21 1.26
N ALA A 238 20.62 1.81 2.45
CA ALA A 238 21.47 2.90 2.89
C ALA A 238 22.28 2.51 4.12
N VAL A 239 23.58 2.78 4.07
CA VAL A 239 24.53 2.58 5.17
C VAL A 239 25.34 3.85 5.39
N LEU A 240 25.90 4.01 6.59
CA LEU A 240 26.90 5.04 6.86
C LEU A 240 28.25 4.60 6.31
N THR A 241 29.02 5.56 5.82
CA THR A 241 30.41 5.35 5.40
C THR A 241 31.31 6.37 6.07
N ASP A 242 32.47 5.90 6.53
CA ASP A 242 33.50 6.75 7.15
C ASP A 242 34.50 7.26 6.10
N SER A 243 34.57 6.63 4.92
CA SER A 243 35.37 7.07 3.78
C SER A 243 34.57 7.09 2.47
N ASP A 244 34.99 7.91 1.50
CA ASP A 244 34.40 7.93 0.14
C ASP A 244 34.85 6.70 -0.70
N SER A 245 35.82 5.91 -0.22
CA SER A 245 36.49 4.80 -0.95
C SER A 245 36.01 3.40 -0.59
N ASP A 246 35.17 3.23 0.44
CA ASP A 246 34.71 1.90 0.86
C ASP A 246 33.84 1.28 -0.25
N VAL A 247 34.35 0.27 -0.95
CA VAL A 247 33.57 -0.54 -1.88
C VAL A 247 32.53 -1.30 -1.05
N LEU A 248 31.25 -1.22 -1.44
CA LEU A 248 30.20 -1.95 -0.72
C LEU A 248 30.09 -3.32 -1.34
N ASP A 249 30.41 -4.34 -0.56
CA ASP A 249 30.12 -5.72 -0.89
C ASP A 249 28.72 -6.09 -0.36
N VAL A 250 27.81 -6.39 -1.30
CA VAL A 250 26.44 -6.81 -0.97
C VAL A 250 26.45 -8.11 -0.19
N ASN A 251 27.35 -9.05 -0.50
CA ASN A 251 27.46 -10.32 0.21
C ASN A 251 27.90 -10.10 1.66
N GLN A 252 28.84 -9.17 1.86
CA GLN A 252 29.26 -8.74 3.19
C GLN A 252 28.10 -8.09 3.96
N PHE A 253 27.33 -7.20 3.32
CA PHE A 253 26.16 -6.59 3.95
C PHE A 253 25.10 -7.62 4.37
N LEU A 254 24.78 -8.59 3.51
CA LEU A 254 23.79 -9.62 3.81
C LEU A 254 24.25 -10.58 4.92
N SER A 255 25.56 -10.83 5.01
CA SER A 255 26.14 -11.74 6.00
C SER A 255 26.42 -11.06 7.35
N THR A 256 26.86 -9.81 7.32
CA THR A 256 27.27 -9.03 8.50
C THR A 256 26.97 -7.55 8.26
N PRO A 257 25.70 -7.14 8.38
CA PRO A 257 25.32 -5.75 8.16
C PRO A 257 25.97 -4.84 9.21
N PRO A 258 26.26 -3.56 8.87
CA PRO A 258 26.78 -2.60 9.83
C PRO A 258 25.76 -2.29 10.93
N GLU A 259 26.21 -1.69 12.03
CA GLU A 259 25.35 -1.39 13.21
C GLU A 259 24.08 -0.61 12.84
N SER A 260 24.18 0.32 11.88
CA SER A 260 23.04 1.10 11.41
C SER A 260 22.88 1.02 9.90
N TRP A 261 21.69 0.58 9.47
CA TRP A 261 21.30 0.50 8.05
C TRP A 261 19.80 0.76 7.89
N ALA A 262 19.38 1.09 6.68
CA ALA A 262 17.96 1.16 6.30
C ALA A 262 17.74 0.57 4.91
N VAL A 263 16.52 0.13 4.65
CA VAL A 263 16.07 -0.40 3.35
C VAL A 263 14.70 0.14 2.99
N LEU A 264 14.45 0.32 1.70
CA LEU A 264 13.10 0.44 1.13
C LEU A 264 13.11 -0.02 -0.32
N SER A 265 11.93 -0.31 -0.85
CA SER A 265 11.71 -0.56 -2.28
C SER A 265 10.73 0.45 -2.86
N VAL A 266 10.79 0.61 -4.18
CA VAL A 266 10.00 1.59 -4.92
C VAL A 266 9.11 0.88 -5.93
N TRP A 267 7.82 1.15 -5.90
CA TRP A 267 6.82 0.65 -6.83
C TRP A 267 6.28 1.77 -7.72
N ASN A 268 6.20 1.51 -9.02
CA ASN A 268 5.80 2.50 -10.03
C ASN A 268 4.29 2.47 -10.29
N CYS A 269 3.52 3.20 -9.48
CA CYS A 269 2.07 3.31 -9.69
C CYS A 269 1.69 4.13 -10.93
N LYS A 270 2.59 4.97 -11.47
CA LYS A 270 2.31 5.81 -12.65
C LYS A 270 1.92 4.99 -13.89
N GLU A 271 2.43 3.77 -14.02
CA GLU A 271 2.10 2.84 -15.12
C GLU A 271 0.75 2.13 -14.91
N VAL A 272 0.11 2.33 -13.76
CA VAL A 272 -1.12 1.66 -13.33
C VAL A 272 -2.28 2.66 -13.31
N PHE A 273 -2.06 3.84 -12.74
CA PHE A 273 -3.03 4.93 -12.69
C PHE A 273 -2.34 6.29 -12.57
N THR A 274 -3.07 7.36 -12.87
CA THR A 274 -2.66 8.73 -12.56
C THR A 274 -3.66 9.41 -11.65
N LEU A 275 -3.20 10.44 -10.94
CA LEU A 275 -4.00 11.24 -10.05
C LEU A 275 -4.18 12.65 -10.59
N GLU A 276 -5.27 13.31 -10.24
CA GLU A 276 -5.48 14.73 -10.55
C GLU A 276 -6.23 15.41 -9.41
N VAL A 277 -5.69 16.53 -8.92
CA VAL A 277 -6.37 17.36 -7.92
C VAL A 277 -7.31 18.32 -8.64
N ARG A 278 -8.62 18.10 -8.47
CA ARG A 278 -9.69 18.91 -9.06
C ARG A 278 -10.32 19.85 -8.03
N GLY A 279 -11.07 20.85 -8.52
CA GLY A 279 -11.80 21.81 -7.67
C GLY A 279 -10.96 22.93 -7.03
N ALA A 280 -9.64 22.99 -7.26
CA ALA A 280 -8.80 24.06 -6.70
C ALA A 280 -9.08 25.44 -7.35
N PRO A 281 -9.23 26.53 -6.56
CA PRO A 281 -9.38 27.90 -7.08
C PRO A 281 -8.22 28.36 -7.96
N LYS A 282 -8.48 29.22 -8.96
CA LYS A 282 -7.45 29.75 -9.88
C LYS A 282 -6.26 30.40 -9.16
N ILE A 283 -6.52 31.12 -8.07
CA ILE A 283 -5.47 31.77 -7.26
C ILE A 283 -4.51 30.73 -6.66
N ARG A 284 -5.04 29.63 -6.08
CA ARG A 284 -4.20 28.54 -5.55
C ARG A 284 -3.40 27.85 -6.65
N ARG A 285 -4.00 27.65 -7.83
CA ARG A 285 -3.29 27.10 -9.00
C ARG A 285 -2.15 28.02 -9.44
N GLY A 286 -2.39 29.33 -9.45
CA GLY A 286 -1.40 30.36 -9.74
C GLY A 286 -0.25 30.34 -8.75
N LEU A 287 -0.54 30.38 -7.45
CA LEU A 287 0.47 30.32 -6.38
C LEU A 287 1.30 29.03 -6.43
N ALA A 288 0.68 27.88 -6.64
CA ALA A 288 1.41 26.63 -6.82
C ALA A 288 2.36 26.71 -8.03
N LYS A 289 1.89 27.24 -9.16
CA LYS A 289 2.73 27.44 -10.35
C LYS A 289 3.91 28.39 -10.07
N THR A 290 3.70 29.49 -9.33
CA THR A 290 4.80 30.41 -9.00
C THR A 290 5.84 29.74 -8.09
N THR A 291 5.42 28.97 -7.07
CA THR A 291 6.37 28.23 -6.22
C THR A 291 7.23 27.26 -7.04
N ARG A 292 6.67 26.58 -8.04
CA ARG A 292 7.44 25.71 -8.96
C ARG A 292 8.43 26.46 -9.82
N LEU A 293 8.01 27.61 -10.38
CA LEU A 293 8.88 28.44 -11.22
C LEU A 293 10.07 28.97 -10.41
N MET A 294 9.83 29.43 -9.18
CA MET A 294 10.89 29.87 -8.28
C MET A 294 11.83 28.74 -7.91
N ASP A 295 11.31 27.56 -7.59
CA ASP A 295 12.13 26.39 -7.26
C ASP A 295 13.00 25.93 -8.44
N ARG A 296 12.47 26.02 -9.66
CA ARG A 296 13.22 25.72 -10.89
C ARG A 296 14.28 26.79 -11.21
N ALA A 297 13.99 28.07 -10.96
CA ALA A 297 14.92 29.17 -11.22
C ALA A 297 16.04 29.24 -10.17
N PHE A 298 15.75 28.87 -8.93
CA PHE A 298 16.66 28.99 -7.79
C PHE A 298 16.81 27.66 -7.02
N PRO A 299 17.29 26.57 -7.65
CA PRO A 299 17.30 25.23 -7.06
C PRO A 299 18.18 25.11 -5.80
N TRP A 300 19.13 26.03 -5.59
CA TRP A 300 19.96 26.08 -4.39
C TRP A 300 19.18 26.52 -3.14
N LEU A 301 18.06 27.24 -3.31
CA LEU A 301 17.17 27.64 -2.22
C LEU A 301 16.30 26.49 -1.71
N ARG A 302 16.19 25.39 -2.48
CA ARG A 302 15.44 24.17 -2.12
C ARG A 302 14.01 24.47 -1.66
N ILE A 303 13.30 25.23 -2.48
CA ILE A 303 11.97 25.69 -2.14
C ILE A 303 11.04 24.46 -2.14
N PRO A 304 10.27 24.22 -1.06
CA PRO A 304 9.32 23.11 -1.00
C PRO A 304 8.12 23.42 -1.89
N SER A 305 8.28 23.22 -3.20
CA SER A 305 7.31 23.61 -4.23
C SER A 305 6.17 22.60 -4.39
N ILE A 306 4.98 23.09 -4.77
CA ILE A 306 3.83 22.22 -5.05
C ILE A 306 3.95 21.71 -6.49
N PRO A 307 4.04 20.39 -6.74
CA PRO A 307 4.15 19.80 -8.07
C PRO A 307 2.94 20.13 -8.95
N GLU A 308 2.99 19.76 -10.23
CA GLU A 308 1.86 20.00 -11.16
C GLU A 308 0.70 19.02 -10.90
N VAL A 309 0.10 19.11 -9.72
CA VAL A 309 -0.97 18.21 -9.23
C VAL A 309 -2.35 18.50 -9.81
N PHE A 310 -2.52 19.62 -10.52
CA PHE A 310 -3.81 20.03 -11.14
C PHE A 310 -3.98 19.52 -12.59
N LYS A 311 -3.05 18.68 -13.04
CA LYS A 311 -3.12 17.87 -14.25
C LYS A 311 -2.82 16.42 -13.85
N PRO A 312 -3.13 15.41 -14.69
CA PRO A 312 -2.76 14.04 -14.41
C PRO A 312 -1.27 13.90 -14.04
N PHE A 313 -1.00 13.31 -12.87
CA PHE A 313 0.34 13.06 -12.35
C PHE A 313 0.47 11.63 -11.82
N GLY A 314 1.65 11.04 -12.01
CA GLY A 314 1.98 9.73 -11.46
C GLY A 314 2.49 9.81 -10.03
N LEU A 315 2.58 8.66 -9.37
CA LEU A 315 3.24 8.51 -8.07
C LEU A 315 4.12 7.27 -8.03
N HIS A 316 5.15 7.34 -7.18
CA HIS A 316 5.87 6.15 -6.73
C HIS A 316 5.43 5.80 -5.31
N PHE A 317 5.16 4.52 -5.06
CA PHE A 317 4.83 4.00 -3.74
C PHE A 317 6.06 3.34 -3.11
N LEU A 318 6.38 3.69 -1.86
CA LEU A 318 7.49 3.09 -1.12
C LEU A 318 6.95 1.97 -0.23
N TYR A 319 7.55 0.79 -0.35
CA TYR A 319 7.18 -0.41 0.41
C TYR A 319 8.40 -1.10 1.01
N GLY A 320 8.19 -2.07 1.90
CA GLY A 320 9.27 -2.80 2.56
C GLY A 320 10.24 -1.88 3.32
N ILE A 321 9.73 -0.79 3.89
CA ILE A 321 10.54 0.17 4.62
C ILE A 321 10.96 -0.44 5.95
N GLY A 322 12.25 -0.45 6.23
CA GLY A 322 12.79 -0.94 7.49
C GLY A 322 14.23 -0.50 7.72
N GLY A 323 14.80 -1.00 8.80
CA GLY A 323 16.19 -0.75 9.16
C GLY A 323 16.52 -1.26 10.55
N GLU A 324 17.77 -1.03 10.93
CA GLU A 324 18.33 -1.37 12.23
C GLU A 324 19.32 -0.29 12.69
N GLY A 325 19.54 -0.24 14.00
CA GLY A 325 20.48 0.69 14.62
C GLY A 325 19.94 2.09 14.88
N SER A 326 20.71 2.83 15.68
CA SER A 326 20.34 4.16 16.18
C SER A 326 20.24 5.23 15.08
N LYS A 327 20.83 4.99 13.91
CA LYS A 327 20.82 5.92 12.76
C LYS A 327 19.86 5.53 11.64
N SER A 328 19.10 4.43 11.80
CA SER A 328 18.13 3.93 10.81
C SER A 328 17.20 5.02 10.28
N ALA A 329 16.55 5.81 11.15
CA ALA A 329 15.67 6.90 10.71
C ALA A 329 16.36 7.97 9.83
N LYS A 330 17.63 8.29 10.11
CA LYS A 330 18.43 9.22 9.27
C LYS A 330 18.76 8.60 7.91
N LEU A 331 19.03 7.31 7.87
CA LEU A 331 19.28 6.55 6.65
C LEU A 331 17.99 6.41 5.83
N THR A 332 16.85 6.13 6.46
CA THR A 332 15.52 6.16 5.83
C THR A 332 15.23 7.51 5.21
N LYS A 333 15.53 8.63 5.89
CA LYS A 333 15.41 9.97 5.30
C LYS A 333 16.23 10.14 4.02
N SER A 334 17.43 9.55 3.99
CA SER A 334 18.32 9.60 2.82
C SER A 334 17.78 8.74 1.68
N LEU A 335 17.23 7.56 1.98
CA LEU A 335 16.53 6.71 1.01
C LEU A 335 15.27 7.39 0.44
N CYS A 336 14.46 8.06 1.28
CA CYS A 336 13.33 8.85 0.78
C CYS A 336 13.79 9.98 -0.14
N GLY A 337 14.93 10.63 0.15
CA GLY A 337 15.54 11.61 -0.74
C GLY A 337 15.99 11.01 -2.08
N TYR A 338 16.53 9.79 -2.07
CA TYR A 338 16.84 9.03 -3.28
C TYR A 338 15.58 8.69 -4.08
N ALA A 339 14.57 8.12 -3.43
CA ALA A 339 13.30 7.75 -4.06
C ALA A 339 12.55 8.96 -4.63
N HIS A 340 12.60 10.12 -3.95
CA HIS A 340 12.12 11.39 -4.48
C HIS A 340 12.82 11.76 -5.80
N ASN A 341 14.15 11.67 -5.84
CA ASN A 341 14.91 11.99 -7.06
C ASN A 341 14.59 11.02 -8.21
N LEU A 342 14.43 9.73 -7.90
CA LEU A 342 13.98 8.71 -8.87
C LEU A 342 12.57 9.01 -9.39
N ALA A 343 11.64 9.37 -8.50
CA ALA A 343 10.29 9.77 -8.86
C ALA A 343 10.29 11.02 -9.76
N LYS A 344 11.17 11.98 -9.48
CA LYS A 344 11.36 13.17 -10.32
C LYS A 344 11.84 12.81 -11.73
N GLU A 345 12.83 11.93 -11.86
CA GLU A 345 13.35 11.46 -13.15
C GLU A 345 12.26 10.75 -13.97
N ASN A 346 11.37 10.02 -13.29
CA ASN A 346 10.24 9.34 -13.91
C ASN A 346 9.00 10.24 -14.10
N GLY A 347 9.08 11.53 -13.78
CA GLY A 347 7.99 12.50 -13.95
C GLY A 347 6.77 12.27 -13.03
N CYS A 348 6.99 11.68 -11.86
CA CYS A 348 5.97 11.56 -10.82
C CYS A 348 5.78 12.89 -10.07
N GLY A 349 4.54 13.15 -9.65
CA GLY A 349 4.20 14.34 -8.86
C GLY A 349 4.39 14.13 -7.36
N VAL A 350 4.27 12.90 -6.87
CA VAL A 350 4.40 12.58 -5.45
C VAL A 350 5.09 11.24 -5.23
N VAL A 351 5.64 11.09 -4.03
CA VAL A 351 6.05 9.80 -3.46
C VAL A 351 5.16 9.54 -2.25
N ALA A 352 4.61 8.33 -2.14
CA ALA A 352 3.72 7.96 -1.06
C ALA A 352 4.19 6.67 -0.38
N THR A 353 3.81 6.48 0.87
CA THR A 353 3.95 5.20 1.57
C THR A 353 2.84 5.05 2.59
N GLU A 354 2.48 3.83 2.91
CA GLU A 354 1.61 3.51 4.02
C GLU A 354 2.40 2.71 5.05
N ILE A 355 2.38 3.16 6.31
CA ILE A 355 3.29 2.65 7.33
C ILE A 355 2.60 2.58 8.69
N ALA A 356 2.90 1.53 9.46
CA ALA A 356 2.35 1.36 10.81
C ALA A 356 2.61 2.58 11.70
N SER A 357 1.66 2.91 12.58
CA SER A 357 1.74 4.12 13.41
C SER A 357 2.98 4.16 14.30
N CYS A 358 3.43 2.98 14.74
CA CYS A 358 4.54 2.77 15.68
C CYS A 358 5.84 2.31 15.01
N GLU A 359 5.93 2.35 13.67
CA GLU A 359 7.14 1.91 12.96
C GLU A 359 8.33 2.81 13.33
N PRO A 360 9.42 2.25 13.91
CA PRO A 360 10.57 3.05 14.37
C PRO A 360 11.15 4.00 13.31
N VAL A 361 11.20 3.58 12.05
CA VAL A 361 11.79 4.41 10.98
C VAL A 361 10.85 5.49 10.44
N LYS A 362 9.57 5.51 10.85
CA LYS A 362 8.55 6.47 10.40
C LYS A 362 8.97 7.93 10.59
N VAL A 363 9.66 8.23 11.69
CA VAL A 363 10.16 9.60 12.00
C VAL A 363 11.18 10.10 10.97
N GLY A 364 11.80 9.18 10.21
CA GLY A 364 12.72 9.48 9.12
C GLY A 364 12.04 9.84 7.80
N ILE A 365 10.73 9.62 7.65
CA ILE A 365 10.02 9.73 6.37
C ILE A 365 9.53 11.16 6.15
N PRO A 366 10.10 11.92 5.20
CA PRO A 366 9.62 13.27 4.88
C PRO A 366 8.22 13.19 4.26
N HIS A 367 7.31 14.05 4.70
CA HIS A 367 5.96 14.13 4.16
C HIS A 367 5.32 15.48 4.48
N TRP A 368 4.25 15.80 3.77
CA TRP A 368 3.41 16.96 4.07
C TRP A 368 2.13 16.52 4.74
N LYS A 369 1.90 17.02 5.97
CA LYS A 369 0.69 16.69 6.76
C LYS A 369 -0.61 16.98 6.00
N SER A 370 -0.64 18.04 5.19
CA SER A 370 -1.82 18.42 4.40
C SER A 370 -2.17 17.45 3.27
N LEU A 371 -1.27 16.56 2.89
CA LEU A 371 -1.47 15.54 1.85
C LEU A 371 -1.50 14.12 2.42
N SER A 372 -1.21 13.97 3.70
CA SER A 372 -1.04 12.67 4.37
C SER A 372 -2.30 12.32 5.17
N CYS A 373 -2.60 11.04 5.29
CA CYS A 373 -3.65 10.53 6.19
C CYS A 373 -2.98 10.00 7.48
N PRO A 374 -3.22 10.61 8.64
CA PRO A 374 -2.59 10.17 9.89
C PRO A 374 -3.09 8.79 10.34
N GLU A 375 -4.33 8.44 10.03
CA GLU A 375 -4.97 7.19 10.45
C GLU A 375 -5.86 6.67 9.32
N ASP A 376 -5.31 5.79 8.49
CA ASP A 376 -6.10 5.00 7.54
C ASP A 376 -6.64 3.77 8.27
N LEU A 377 -7.96 3.65 8.38
CA LEU A 377 -8.59 2.61 9.19
C LEU A 377 -8.70 1.31 8.41
N TRP A 378 -7.97 0.30 8.87
CA TRP A 378 -8.13 -1.06 8.38
C TRP A 378 -9.17 -1.79 9.21
N CYS A 379 -10.15 -2.39 8.54
CA CYS A 379 -11.13 -3.27 9.15
C CYS A 379 -10.92 -4.71 8.67
N ILE A 380 -11.12 -5.71 9.53
CA ILE A 380 -10.92 -7.13 9.22
C ILE A 380 -12.13 -7.96 9.66
N LYS A 381 -12.42 -9.01 8.89
CA LYS A 381 -13.44 -10.03 9.15
C LYS A 381 -12.79 -11.40 9.04
N ARG A 382 -13.18 -12.32 9.90
CA ARG A 382 -12.87 -13.76 9.79
C ARG A 382 -14.05 -14.48 9.16
N PHE A 383 -13.80 -15.44 8.27
CA PHE A 383 -14.85 -16.22 7.60
C PHE A 383 -15.21 -17.54 8.29
N GLY A 384 -14.29 -18.16 9.05
CA GLY A 384 -14.53 -19.42 9.75
C GLY A 384 -15.16 -19.25 11.14
N GLU A 385 -16.14 -20.10 11.46
CA GLU A 385 -16.84 -20.14 12.76
C GLU A 385 -16.23 -21.14 13.75
N ASP A 386 -15.51 -22.15 13.26
CA ASP A 386 -14.90 -23.16 14.12
C ASP A 386 -13.70 -22.58 14.89
N TYR A 387 -13.85 -22.49 16.21
CA TYR A 387 -12.79 -22.22 17.18
C TYR A 387 -11.73 -23.33 17.11
N SER A 388 -10.86 -23.25 16.11
CA SER A 388 -9.53 -23.87 16.20
C SER A 388 -8.57 -22.78 16.67
N ASP A 389 -8.19 -22.87 17.94
CA ASP A 389 -7.06 -22.12 18.49
C ASP A 389 -5.76 -22.71 17.87
N GLY A 390 -5.53 -22.40 16.60
CA GLY A 390 -4.20 -22.50 16.02
C GLY A 390 -3.22 -21.61 16.79
N SER A 391 -1.93 -21.70 16.51
CA SER A 391 -0.89 -20.98 17.26
C SER A 391 -1.02 -19.44 17.33
N VAL A 392 -1.91 -18.81 16.57
CA VAL A 392 -2.22 -17.37 16.60
C VAL A 392 -3.54 -17.06 17.33
N GLY A 393 -4.44 -18.03 17.46
CA GLY A 393 -5.84 -17.79 17.81
C GLY A 393 -6.56 -16.97 16.73
N ASP A 394 -7.55 -16.18 17.15
CA ASP A 394 -8.30 -15.27 16.29
C ASP A 394 -7.47 -14.00 15.97
N TRP A 395 -6.94 -13.93 14.75
CA TRP A 395 -6.08 -12.82 14.33
C TRP A 395 -6.80 -11.47 14.41
N THR A 396 -8.14 -11.42 14.26
CA THR A 396 -8.92 -10.17 14.35
C THR A 396 -8.85 -9.51 15.73
N LYS A 397 -8.54 -10.30 16.77
CA LYS A 397 -8.43 -9.86 18.17
C LYS A 397 -6.98 -9.60 18.59
N SER A 398 -6.03 -9.78 17.68
CA SER A 398 -4.61 -9.58 17.98
C SER A 398 -4.27 -8.11 18.22
N LYS A 399 -3.35 -7.87 19.18
CA LYS A 399 -2.81 -6.53 19.44
C LYS A 399 -1.94 -6.08 18.26
N PRO A 400 -1.98 -4.79 17.88
CA PRO A 400 -1.13 -4.27 16.82
C PRO A 400 0.36 -4.43 17.17
N GLY A 401 1.14 -4.91 16.20
CA GLY A 401 2.60 -4.89 16.28
C GLY A 401 3.19 -3.49 16.08
N LEU A 402 4.52 -3.40 16.15
CA LEU A 402 5.25 -2.16 15.83
C LEU A 402 5.20 -1.85 14.33
N SER A 403 5.19 -2.89 13.50
CA SER A 403 5.34 -2.83 12.05
C SER A 403 4.25 -3.63 11.37
N ILE A 404 3.88 -3.20 10.16
CA ILE A 404 3.00 -3.91 9.23
C ILE A 404 3.66 -3.80 7.86
N PHE A 405 3.64 -4.88 7.09
CA PHE A 405 4.10 -4.86 5.71
C PHE A 405 2.93 -4.52 4.79
N VAL A 406 3.02 -3.41 4.05
CA VAL A 406 2.03 -3.04 3.03
C VAL A 406 2.48 -3.57 1.67
N ASP A 407 1.64 -4.39 1.05
CA ASP A 407 1.92 -4.98 -0.26
C ASP A 407 1.70 -3.92 -1.35
N PRO A 408 2.72 -3.57 -2.16
CA PRO A 408 2.60 -2.49 -3.14
C PRO A 408 1.60 -2.81 -4.26
N ARG A 409 1.20 -4.08 -4.44
CA ARG A 409 0.19 -4.49 -5.42
C ARG A 409 -1.22 -4.00 -5.08
N GLU A 410 -1.45 -3.56 -3.84
CA GLU A 410 -2.75 -3.13 -3.32
C GLU A 410 -2.94 -1.61 -3.31
N PHE A 411 -1.90 -0.87 -3.72
CA PHE A 411 -1.91 0.60 -3.73
C PHE A 411 -2.53 1.17 -5.00
#